data_AF-A0A3E1P490-F1
#
_entry.id   AF-A0A3E1P490-F1
#
_cell.length_a   1.000
_cell.length_b   1.000
_cell.length_c   1.000
_cell.angle_alpha   90.00
_cell.angle_beta   90.00
_cell.angle_gamma   90.00
#
_symmetry.space_group_name_H-M   'P 1'
#
loop_
_entity.id
_entity.type
_entity.pdbx_description
1 polymer ?
#
loop_
_entity_poly.entity_id
_entity_poly.type
_entity_poly.pdbx_seq_one_letter_code
_entity_poly.pdbx_strand_id
1 'polypeptide(L)'
;MYPILFCLYLLMPKTTNIWVSHIAPELFINGADTTTLYYYPFDYLDKKEADRFQHALDLYGKTVKPDDLTAGSRYWEVIDGKLYLTGMKYIKNSDKVLQAAFPDYYKDGKVAAYWFSGLLAVNKGGDVMRDKIDRKEFTREELFRCKKGIVTRHELVNNYTPIVNGIERPCDFNVNVYDTLFASLGHLNWKELFPMNQKYVVKVTIDENGKASCKEINKRMSGTNPDEAMQLDADVMDKINNELGLLQFDIVRKHGVPETEEYEVLVDLLPGGQLMHQRPHEGGSRW
;
A
#
# COMPACT_ATOMS: atom_id res chain seq x y z
N MET A 1 -44.20 -12.21 -28.30
CA MET A 1 -43.85 -11.24 -27.23
C MET A 1 -42.53 -11.70 -26.65
N TYR A 2 -41.42 -11.12 -27.10
CA TYR A 2 -40.05 -11.50 -26.73
C TYR A 2 -39.58 -10.71 -25.52
N PRO A 3 -38.73 -11.27 -24.64
CA PRO A 3 -37.67 -10.51 -24.01
C PRO A 3 -36.37 -10.80 -24.78
N ILE A 4 -35.97 -9.80 -25.56
CA ILE A 4 -34.62 -9.65 -26.06
C ILE A 4 -33.75 -9.36 -24.83
N LEU A 5 -33.07 -10.37 -24.31
CA LEU A 5 -31.96 -10.20 -23.36
C LEU A 5 -30.70 -10.00 -24.21
N PHE A 6 -30.52 -8.77 -24.71
CA PHE A 6 -29.40 -8.41 -25.56
C PHE A 6 -28.12 -8.34 -24.72
N CYS A 7 -27.14 -9.16 -25.10
CA CYS A 7 -25.77 -9.15 -24.62
C CYS A 7 -25.17 -7.73 -24.62
N LEU A 8 -25.03 -7.15 -23.44
CA LEU A 8 -24.33 -5.89 -23.21
C LEU A 8 -22.89 -6.16 -22.74
N TYR A 9 -22.19 -7.07 -23.44
CA TYR A 9 -20.80 -7.46 -23.15
C TYR A 9 -19.82 -7.23 -24.31
N LEU A 10 -20.26 -6.64 -25.43
CA LEU A 10 -19.47 -6.65 -26.68
C LEU A 10 -19.04 -5.29 -27.25
N LEU A 11 -19.12 -4.19 -26.49
CA LEU A 11 -18.63 -2.89 -26.97
C LEU A 11 -17.94 -2.07 -25.87
N MET A 12 -17.09 -2.70 -25.06
CA MET A 12 -16.00 -1.92 -24.47
C MET A 12 -14.90 -1.78 -25.53
N PRO A 13 -14.46 -0.56 -25.87
CA PRO A 13 -13.30 -0.40 -26.74
C PRO A 13 -12.14 -1.21 -26.13
N LYS A 14 -11.48 -2.03 -26.95
CA LYS A 14 -10.24 -2.71 -26.59
C LYS A 14 -9.13 -1.69 -26.39
N THR A 15 -9.24 -0.84 -25.38
CA THR A 15 -8.07 -0.18 -24.80
C THR A 15 -7.43 -1.24 -23.93
N THR A 16 -6.59 -2.07 -24.54
CA THR A 16 -5.64 -2.97 -23.85
C THR A 16 -4.58 -2.11 -23.19
N ASN A 17 -4.97 -1.26 -22.24
CA ASN A 17 -4.04 -0.89 -21.20
C ASN A 17 -3.83 -2.20 -20.43
N ILE A 18 -2.59 -2.68 -20.40
CA ILE A 18 -2.16 -3.76 -19.51
C ILE A 18 -2.30 -3.20 -18.11
N TRP A 19 -3.51 -3.23 -17.57
CA TRP A 19 -3.73 -2.95 -16.17
C TRP A 19 -3.13 -4.13 -15.43
N VAL A 20 -1.98 -3.91 -14.79
CA VAL A 20 -1.48 -4.79 -13.73
C VAL A 20 -2.48 -4.68 -12.59
N SER A 21 -3.60 -5.38 -12.72
CA SER A 21 -4.61 -5.43 -11.68
C SER A 21 -4.09 -6.29 -10.54
N HIS A 22 -4.46 -5.95 -9.30
CA HIS A 22 -4.20 -6.75 -8.08
C HIS A 22 -4.64 -8.22 -8.21
N ILE A 23 -5.43 -8.52 -9.23
CA ILE A 23 -5.98 -9.81 -9.59
C ILE A 23 -4.88 -10.76 -10.11
N ALA A 24 -3.80 -10.25 -10.73
CA ALA A 24 -2.65 -11.03 -11.22
C ALA A 24 -1.30 -10.44 -10.74
N PRO A 25 -0.95 -10.64 -9.46
CA PRO A 25 0.29 -10.10 -8.90
C PRO A 25 1.53 -10.61 -9.64
N GLU A 26 2.58 -9.81 -9.68
CA GLU A 26 3.88 -10.33 -10.09
C GLU A 26 4.51 -11.16 -8.96
N LEU A 27 5.21 -12.22 -9.33
CA LEU A 27 5.73 -13.22 -8.42
C LEU A 27 7.25 -13.21 -8.49
N PHE A 28 7.92 -13.25 -7.33
CA PHE A 28 9.37 -13.31 -7.22
C PHE A 28 9.81 -14.64 -6.64
N ILE A 29 10.73 -15.29 -7.36
CA ILE A 29 11.36 -16.56 -6.99
C ILE A 29 12.68 -16.24 -6.30
N ASN A 30 12.82 -16.70 -5.05
CA ASN A 30 14.06 -16.63 -4.29
C ASN A 30 14.39 -18.02 -3.73
N GLY A 31 15.25 -18.76 -4.42
CA GLY A 31 15.54 -20.15 -4.08
C GLY A 31 14.29 -21.02 -4.23
N ALA A 32 13.86 -21.65 -3.13
CA ALA A 32 12.64 -22.48 -3.12
C ALA A 32 11.35 -21.67 -2.86
N ASP A 33 11.47 -20.40 -2.45
CA ASP A 33 10.33 -19.56 -2.12
C ASP A 33 9.81 -18.82 -3.35
N THR A 34 8.49 -18.68 -3.45
CA THR A 34 7.85 -17.76 -4.41
C THR A 34 6.92 -16.82 -3.64
N THR A 35 7.15 -15.51 -3.78
CA THR A 35 6.36 -14.48 -3.09
C THR A 35 5.73 -13.51 -4.07
N THR A 36 4.76 -12.72 -3.62
CA THR A 36 4.19 -11.62 -4.39
C THR A 36 5.09 -10.39 -4.29
N LEU A 37 5.32 -9.73 -5.43
CA LEU A 37 5.90 -8.39 -5.48
C LEU A 37 4.80 -7.33 -5.31
N TYR A 38 5.14 -6.26 -4.60
CA TYR A 38 4.29 -5.08 -4.43
C TYR A 38 4.66 -3.94 -5.39
N TYR A 39 5.86 -4.00 -5.96
CA TYR A 39 6.34 -3.13 -7.01
C TYR A 39 6.59 -3.97 -8.24
N TYR A 40 6.00 -3.58 -9.37
CA TYR A 40 5.96 -4.40 -10.57
C TYR A 40 7.02 -3.95 -11.58
N PRO A 41 8.11 -4.72 -11.81
CA PRO A 41 9.09 -4.40 -12.83
C PRO A 41 8.53 -4.13 -14.23
N PHE A 42 7.37 -4.70 -14.53
CA PHE A 42 6.71 -4.51 -15.81
C PHE A 42 6.11 -3.11 -15.99
N ASP A 43 5.77 -2.40 -14.92
CA ASP A 43 5.27 -1.01 -14.98
C ASP A 43 6.34 -0.02 -15.50
N TYR A 44 7.60 -0.46 -15.53
CA TYR A 44 8.74 0.30 -16.04
C TYR A 44 9.02 0.04 -17.53
N LEU A 45 8.28 -0.85 -18.18
CA LEU A 45 8.42 -1.07 -19.62
C LEU A 45 7.95 0.15 -20.39
N ASP A 46 8.65 0.47 -21.46
CA ASP A 46 8.14 1.46 -22.39
C ASP A 46 6.89 0.93 -23.11
N LYS A 47 6.08 1.85 -23.64
CA LYS A 47 4.83 1.50 -24.30
C LYS A 47 5.02 0.52 -25.47
N LYS A 48 6.10 0.66 -26.24
CA LYS A 48 6.36 -0.18 -27.41
C LYS A 48 6.65 -1.62 -26.99
N GLU A 49 7.45 -1.82 -25.95
CA GLU A 49 7.74 -3.13 -25.38
C GLU A 49 6.49 -3.76 -24.74
N ALA A 50 5.69 -2.96 -24.03
CA ALA A 50 4.42 -3.40 -23.46
C ALA A 50 3.43 -3.85 -24.55
N ASP A 51 3.24 -3.05 -25.61
CA ASP A 51 2.36 -3.39 -26.74
C ASP A 51 2.83 -4.68 -27.44
N ARG A 52 4.14 -4.84 -27.61
CA ARG A 52 4.74 -6.05 -28.18
C ARG A 52 4.49 -7.28 -27.32
N PHE A 53 4.63 -7.14 -26.00
CA PHE A 53 4.33 -8.22 -25.07
C PHE A 53 2.85 -8.64 -25.13
N GLN A 54 1.92 -7.66 -25.16
CA GLN A 54 0.50 -7.96 -25.33
C GLN A 54 0.23 -8.70 -26.63
N HIS A 55 0.85 -8.28 -27.73
CA HIS A 55 0.72 -8.97 -29.01
C HIS A 55 1.23 -10.42 -28.94
N ALA A 56 2.36 -10.65 -28.27
CA ALA A 56 2.89 -12.00 -28.07
C ALA A 56 1.96 -12.87 -27.19
N LEU A 57 1.34 -12.28 -26.17
CA LEU A 57 0.30 -12.94 -25.38
C LEU A 57 -0.91 -13.32 -26.23
N ASP A 58 -1.40 -12.44 -27.10
CA ASP A 58 -2.54 -12.73 -27.95
C ASP A 58 -2.24 -13.89 -28.94
N LEU A 59 -1.01 -13.97 -29.43
CA LEU A 59 -0.59 -15.01 -30.38
C LEU A 59 -0.32 -16.37 -29.71
N TYR A 60 0.37 -16.36 -28.57
CA TYR A 60 0.95 -17.57 -27.98
C TYR A 60 0.42 -17.89 -26.57
N GLY A 61 -0.15 -16.90 -25.89
CA GLY A 61 -0.60 -16.90 -24.50
C GLY A 61 -1.90 -17.66 -24.27
N LYS A 62 -1.93 -18.95 -24.62
CA LYS A 62 -3.04 -19.82 -24.30
C LYS A 62 -3.07 -20.10 -22.79
N THR A 63 -4.07 -19.56 -22.11
CA THR A 63 -4.30 -19.79 -20.68
C THR A 63 -4.76 -21.22 -20.42
N VAL A 64 -4.16 -21.88 -19.43
CA VAL A 64 -4.53 -23.25 -19.00
C VAL A 64 -5.68 -23.24 -18.00
N LYS A 65 -5.88 -22.11 -17.30
CA LYS A 65 -6.97 -21.88 -16.34
C LYS A 65 -7.62 -20.50 -16.61
N PRO A 66 -8.53 -20.39 -17.58
CA PRO A 66 -9.10 -19.09 -17.98
C PRO A 66 -9.91 -18.41 -16.87
N ASP A 67 -10.43 -19.18 -15.91
CA ASP A 67 -11.20 -18.67 -14.77
C ASP A 67 -10.32 -18.30 -13.56
N ASP A 68 -9.01 -18.59 -13.62
CA ASP A 68 -8.09 -18.17 -12.56
C ASP A 68 -7.71 -16.72 -12.78
N LEU A 69 -8.23 -15.87 -11.91
CA LEU A 69 -7.96 -14.45 -11.83
C LEU A 69 -6.45 -14.13 -11.82
N THR A 70 -5.61 -15.02 -11.27
CA THR A 70 -4.14 -14.84 -11.24
C THR A 70 -3.43 -15.31 -12.51
N ALA A 71 -4.15 -15.80 -13.52
CA ALA A 71 -3.56 -16.18 -14.80
C ALA A 71 -2.82 -15.00 -15.43
N GLY A 72 -1.59 -15.25 -15.89
CA GLY A 72 -0.72 -14.20 -16.41
C GLY A 72 0.17 -13.52 -15.37
N SER A 73 0.10 -13.91 -14.09
CA SER A 73 1.11 -13.49 -13.08
C SER A 73 2.52 -13.79 -13.60
N ARG A 74 3.43 -12.81 -13.57
CA ARG A 74 4.78 -12.93 -14.13
C ARG A 74 5.75 -13.44 -13.08
N TYR A 75 6.62 -14.39 -13.42
CA TYR A 75 7.66 -14.92 -12.54
C TYR A 75 8.98 -14.18 -12.76
N TRP A 76 9.53 -13.65 -11.70
CA TRP A 76 10.81 -12.94 -11.67
C TRP A 76 11.82 -13.67 -10.81
N GLU A 77 13.09 -13.62 -11.18
CA GLU A 77 14.16 -14.28 -10.42
C GLU A 77 15.45 -13.45 -10.50
N VAL A 78 16.21 -13.41 -9.42
CA VAL A 78 17.58 -12.87 -9.42
C VAL A 78 18.56 -14.02 -9.59
N ILE A 79 19.31 -14.01 -10.70
CA ILE A 79 20.32 -15.02 -11.03
C ILE A 79 21.64 -14.28 -11.29
N ASP A 80 22.71 -14.66 -10.59
CA ASP A 80 24.05 -14.04 -10.72
C ASP A 80 24.03 -12.50 -10.63
N GLY A 81 23.21 -11.96 -9.71
CA GLY A 81 23.07 -10.53 -9.49
C GLY A 81 22.28 -9.78 -10.57
N LYS A 82 21.55 -10.48 -11.44
CA LYS A 82 20.69 -9.88 -12.48
C LYS A 82 19.25 -10.36 -12.36
N LEU A 83 18.32 -9.46 -12.59
CA LEU A 83 16.89 -9.71 -12.59
C LEU A 83 16.44 -10.27 -13.95
N TYR A 84 15.68 -11.35 -13.91
CA TYR A 84 15.14 -12.04 -15.08
C TYR A 84 13.63 -12.24 -14.95
N LEU A 85 12.90 -12.07 -16.06
CA LEU A 85 11.55 -12.59 -16.24
C LEU A 85 11.68 -14.04 -16.75
N THR A 86 11.20 -15.00 -15.98
CA THR A 86 11.43 -16.44 -16.22
C THR A 86 10.17 -17.21 -16.62
N GLY A 87 9.00 -16.58 -16.51
CA GLY A 87 7.76 -17.22 -16.97
C GLY A 87 6.50 -16.47 -16.60
N MET A 88 5.37 -17.12 -16.85
CA MET A 88 4.04 -16.64 -16.50
C MET A 88 3.17 -17.78 -15.97
N LYS A 89 2.46 -17.50 -14.88
CA LYS A 89 1.54 -18.44 -14.22
C LYS A 89 0.38 -18.77 -15.15
N TYR A 90 0.13 -20.07 -15.33
CA TYR A 90 -0.95 -20.63 -16.13
C TYR A 90 -0.96 -20.26 -17.63
N ILE A 91 0.15 -19.77 -18.18
CA ILE A 91 0.31 -19.56 -19.63
C ILE A 91 1.08 -20.75 -20.20
N LYS A 92 0.42 -21.59 -21.00
CA LYS A 92 0.97 -22.88 -21.47
C LYS A 92 2.27 -22.72 -22.26
N ASN A 93 2.34 -21.69 -23.10
CA ASN A 93 3.48 -21.40 -23.95
C ASN A 93 4.20 -20.13 -23.49
N SER A 94 4.37 -19.94 -22.17
CA SER A 94 4.97 -18.72 -21.62
C SER A 94 6.34 -18.43 -22.26
N ASP A 95 7.15 -19.45 -22.46
CA ASP A 95 8.43 -19.37 -23.14
C ASP A 95 8.36 -18.75 -24.55
N LYS A 96 7.39 -19.18 -25.37
CA LYS A 96 7.17 -18.61 -26.71
C LYS A 96 6.70 -17.16 -26.64
N VAL A 97 5.87 -16.82 -25.66
CA VAL A 97 5.44 -15.43 -25.42
C VAL A 97 6.66 -14.58 -25.10
N LEU A 98 7.52 -15.01 -24.17
CA LEU A 98 8.73 -14.29 -23.78
C LEU A 98 9.69 -14.10 -24.95
N GLN A 99 9.95 -15.17 -25.73
CA GLN A 99 10.81 -15.12 -26.91
C GLN A 99 10.27 -14.16 -27.97
N ALA A 100 8.96 -14.15 -28.24
CA ALA A 100 8.35 -13.26 -29.22
C ALA A 100 8.30 -11.79 -28.75
N ALA A 101 8.05 -11.59 -27.46
CA ALA A 101 7.98 -10.26 -26.84
C ALA A 101 9.36 -9.60 -26.71
N PHE A 102 10.40 -10.37 -26.39
CA PHE A 102 11.71 -9.84 -26.02
C PHE A 102 12.87 -10.63 -26.68
N PRO A 103 12.91 -10.78 -28.01
CA PRO A 103 13.88 -11.66 -28.67
C PRO A 103 15.33 -11.24 -28.42
N ASP A 104 15.59 -9.94 -28.31
CA ASP A 104 16.94 -9.40 -28.13
C ASP A 104 17.47 -9.62 -26.70
N TYR A 105 16.56 -9.90 -25.76
CA TYR A 105 16.86 -10.08 -24.34
C TYR A 105 16.56 -11.49 -23.84
N TYR A 106 15.94 -12.33 -24.67
CA TYR A 106 15.57 -13.70 -24.37
C TYR A 106 16.76 -14.64 -24.61
N LYS A 107 17.12 -15.41 -23.59
CA LYS A 107 18.15 -16.44 -23.67
C LYS A 107 17.85 -17.56 -22.68
N ASP A 108 17.93 -18.81 -23.13
CA ASP A 108 17.79 -20.01 -22.29
C ASP A 108 16.52 -19.98 -21.39
N GLY A 109 15.37 -19.60 -21.95
CA GLY A 109 14.09 -19.58 -21.23
C GLY A 109 13.82 -18.36 -20.35
N LYS A 110 14.71 -17.35 -20.36
CA LYS A 110 14.59 -16.16 -19.50
C LYS A 110 14.88 -14.87 -20.25
N VAL A 111 14.29 -13.77 -19.79
CA VAL A 111 14.46 -12.43 -20.35
C VAL A 111 15.16 -11.54 -19.34
N ALA A 112 16.29 -10.95 -19.71
CA ALA A 112 16.99 -10.00 -18.85
C ALA A 112 16.21 -8.69 -18.73
N ALA A 113 15.92 -8.25 -17.50
CA ALA A 113 15.07 -7.11 -17.21
C ALA A 113 15.82 -5.76 -17.27
N TYR A 114 16.53 -5.47 -18.37
CA TYR A 114 17.41 -4.30 -18.47
C TYR A 114 16.67 -2.95 -18.37
N TRP A 115 15.36 -2.93 -18.59
CA TRP A 115 14.52 -1.75 -18.43
C TRP A 115 14.29 -1.38 -16.96
N PHE A 116 14.34 -2.35 -16.04
CA PHE A 116 13.95 -2.11 -14.65
C PHE A 116 15.05 -1.42 -13.85
N SER A 117 14.72 -0.28 -13.23
CA SER A 117 15.55 0.37 -12.21
C SER A 117 14.66 0.78 -11.05
N GLY A 118 14.75 0.09 -9.93
CA GLY A 118 13.80 0.25 -8.83
C GLY A 118 14.13 -0.66 -7.64
N LEU A 119 13.16 -0.80 -6.75
CA LEU A 119 13.25 -1.64 -5.56
C LEU A 119 12.33 -2.85 -5.74
N LEU A 120 12.85 -4.06 -5.55
CA LEU A 120 12.05 -5.24 -5.27
C LEU A 120 12.02 -5.44 -3.76
N ALA A 121 10.84 -5.55 -3.19
CA ALA A 121 10.64 -5.86 -1.78
C ALA A 121 9.97 -7.23 -1.67
N VAL A 122 10.63 -8.14 -0.97
CA VAL A 122 10.19 -9.52 -0.74
C VAL A 122 9.86 -9.68 0.73
N ASN A 123 8.64 -10.08 1.03
CA ASN A 123 8.23 -10.35 2.41
C ASN A 123 9.03 -11.52 3.03
N LYS A 124 9.57 -11.34 4.25
CA LYS A 124 10.22 -12.37 5.09
C LYS A 124 9.67 -12.45 6.53
N GLY A 125 8.50 -11.87 6.80
CA GLY A 125 7.90 -11.82 8.14
C GLY A 125 6.37 -11.70 8.15
N GLY A 126 5.81 -11.50 9.34
CA GLY A 126 4.39 -11.17 9.51
C GLY A 126 4.09 -9.73 9.07
N ASP A 127 2.80 -9.41 8.89
CA ASP A 127 2.32 -8.05 8.61
C ASP A 127 2.77 -7.08 9.74
N VAL A 128 2.98 -5.79 9.47
CA VAL A 128 3.25 -4.72 10.48
C VAL A 128 2.11 -3.74 10.47
N MET A 129 1.75 -3.27 9.28
CA MET A 129 0.70 -2.32 9.07
C MET A 129 -0.16 -2.76 7.88
N ARG A 130 -1.47 -2.65 8.05
CA ARG A 130 -2.46 -2.74 6.97
C ARG A 130 -3.30 -1.47 6.97
N ASP A 131 -2.76 -0.42 6.37
CA ASP A 131 -3.49 0.85 6.26
C ASP A 131 -4.59 0.75 5.18
N LYS A 132 -4.44 -0.16 4.19
CA LYS A 132 -5.38 -0.35 3.06
C LYS A 132 -5.43 -1.80 2.60
N ILE A 133 -6.42 -2.14 1.76
CA ILE A 133 -6.49 -3.44 1.06
C ILE A 133 -5.18 -3.72 0.28
N ASP A 134 -4.49 -2.66 -0.17
CA ASP A 134 -3.39 -2.76 -1.14
C ASP A 134 -2.00 -2.44 -0.58
N ARG A 135 -1.89 -1.98 0.69
CA ARG A 135 -0.60 -1.70 1.34
C ARG A 135 -0.40 -2.60 2.54
N LYS A 136 0.49 -3.57 2.39
CA LYS A 136 0.98 -4.43 3.46
C LYS A 136 2.45 -4.14 3.67
N GLU A 137 2.79 -3.66 4.85
CA GLU A 137 4.16 -3.63 5.31
C GLU A 137 4.42 -4.87 6.15
N PHE A 138 5.62 -5.43 6.06
CA PHE A 138 5.99 -6.66 6.75
C PHE A 138 7.10 -6.40 7.73
N THR A 139 7.09 -7.12 8.86
CA THR A 139 8.05 -7.00 9.97
C THR A 139 9.48 -7.15 9.50
N ARG A 140 9.69 -7.92 8.44
CA ARG A 140 10.96 -8.05 7.74
C ARG A 140 10.74 -8.11 6.24
N GLU A 141 11.63 -7.45 5.52
CA GLU A 141 11.67 -7.47 4.06
C GLU A 141 13.08 -7.73 3.58
N GLU A 142 13.18 -8.49 2.51
CA GLU A 142 14.40 -8.62 1.73
C GLU A 142 14.30 -7.68 0.54
N LEU A 143 15.24 -6.75 0.45
CA LEU A 143 15.24 -5.66 -0.51
C LEU A 143 16.30 -5.89 -1.57
N PHE A 144 15.91 -5.80 -2.84
CA PHE A 144 16.82 -5.82 -3.97
C PHE A 144 16.72 -4.49 -4.70
N ARG A 145 17.76 -3.66 -4.62
CA ARG A 145 17.86 -2.44 -5.42
C ARG A 145 18.46 -2.78 -6.76
N CYS A 146 17.74 -2.47 -7.82
CA CYS A 146 18.14 -2.77 -9.18
C CYS A 146 18.44 -1.49 -9.96
N LYS A 147 19.47 -1.54 -10.80
CA LYS A 147 19.77 -0.53 -11.81
C LYS A 147 19.94 -1.22 -13.15
N LYS A 148 19.04 -0.98 -14.09
CA LYS A 148 18.99 -1.62 -15.41
C LYS A 148 19.04 -3.14 -15.32
N GLY A 149 18.21 -3.72 -14.47
CA GLY A 149 18.13 -5.15 -14.21
C GLY A 149 19.31 -5.73 -13.41
N ILE A 150 20.32 -4.93 -13.03
CA ILE A 150 21.44 -5.39 -12.21
C ILE A 150 21.16 -5.07 -10.75
N VAL A 151 21.26 -6.07 -9.86
CA VAL A 151 21.16 -5.88 -8.41
C VAL A 151 22.41 -5.16 -7.92
N THR A 152 22.24 -3.94 -7.42
CA THR A 152 23.32 -3.08 -6.91
C THR A 152 23.43 -3.13 -5.40
N ARG A 153 22.34 -3.47 -4.70
CA ARG A 153 22.31 -3.67 -3.25
C ARG A 153 21.25 -4.71 -2.91
N HIS A 154 21.60 -5.58 -1.97
CA HIS A 154 20.73 -6.59 -1.40
C HIS A 154 20.84 -6.50 0.11
N GLU A 155 19.71 -6.37 0.80
CA GLU A 155 19.67 -6.20 2.25
C GLU A 155 18.41 -6.83 2.85
N LEU A 156 18.57 -7.47 4.01
CA LEU A 156 17.45 -7.84 4.86
C LEU A 156 17.21 -6.70 5.86
N VAL A 157 16.01 -6.14 5.87
CA VAL A 157 15.62 -5.04 6.76
C VAL A 157 14.57 -5.48 7.76
N ASN A 158 14.61 -4.88 8.95
CA ASN A 158 13.55 -4.98 9.95
C ASN A 158 12.69 -3.72 9.87
N ASN A 159 11.39 -3.91 9.80
CA ASN A 159 10.39 -2.85 9.71
C ASN A 159 9.61 -2.63 11.00
N TYR A 160 9.97 -3.35 12.05
CA TYR A 160 9.39 -3.23 13.38
C TYR A 160 10.50 -3.16 14.42
N THR A 161 10.45 -2.16 15.30
CA THR A 161 11.37 -2.02 16.42
C THR A 161 10.58 -1.80 17.71
N PRO A 162 10.55 -2.79 18.63
CA PRO A 162 9.91 -2.61 19.92
C PRO A 162 10.69 -1.61 20.78
N ILE A 163 9.97 -0.75 21.49
CA ILE A 163 10.51 0.17 22.49
C ILE A 163 10.21 -0.37 23.89
N VAL A 164 11.10 -0.15 24.84
CA VAL A 164 10.86 -0.53 26.24
C VAL A 164 9.64 0.23 26.76
N ASN A 165 8.62 -0.51 27.20
CA ASN A 165 7.29 0.01 27.57
C ASN A 165 6.57 0.73 26.40
N GLY A 166 6.95 0.42 25.16
CA GLY A 166 6.27 0.89 23.97
C GLY A 166 4.90 0.22 23.79
N ILE A 167 3.98 0.97 23.20
CA ILE A 167 2.66 0.51 22.82
C ILE A 167 2.81 -0.26 21.51
N GLU A 168 2.59 -1.57 21.59
CA GLU A 168 2.70 -2.48 20.45
C GLU A 168 1.76 -2.09 19.30
N ARG A 169 2.18 -2.41 18.07
CA ARG A 169 1.44 -2.10 16.83
C ARG A 169 0.97 -3.39 16.15
N PRO A 170 0.08 -4.19 16.77
CA PRO A 170 -0.28 -5.50 16.23
C PRO A 170 -0.95 -5.39 14.86
N CYS A 171 -0.74 -6.46 14.07
CA CYS A 171 -1.12 -6.59 12.66
C CYS A 171 -2.63 -6.58 12.39
N ASP A 172 -3.44 -6.84 13.42
CA ASP A 172 -4.89 -7.01 13.32
C ASP A 172 -5.60 -5.68 13.53
N PHE A 173 -5.53 -4.84 12.49
CA PHE A 173 -6.20 -3.55 12.34
C PHE A 173 -5.86 -2.50 13.40
N ASN A 174 -6.05 -1.23 13.01
CA ASN A 174 -5.82 -0.01 13.79
C ASN A 174 -6.56 0.09 15.14
N VAL A 175 -7.16 -1.00 15.64
CA VAL A 175 -7.90 -1.09 16.90
C VAL A 175 -7.01 -0.65 18.06
N ASN A 176 -5.78 -1.15 18.18
CA ASN A 176 -4.93 -0.76 19.31
C ASN A 176 -4.48 0.72 19.25
N VAL A 177 -4.20 1.24 18.05
CA VAL A 177 -3.77 2.64 17.89
C VAL A 177 -4.90 3.59 18.18
N TYR A 178 -6.06 3.42 17.54
CA TYR A 178 -7.20 4.30 17.78
C TYR A 178 -7.74 4.17 19.20
N ASP A 179 -7.81 2.97 19.77
CA ASP A 179 -8.26 2.80 21.16
C ASP A 179 -7.33 3.51 22.14
N THR A 180 -6.01 3.42 21.92
CA THR A 180 -5.01 4.13 22.72
C THR A 180 -5.17 5.65 22.57
N LEU A 181 -5.31 6.14 21.33
CA LEU A 181 -5.52 7.57 21.08
C LEU A 181 -6.83 8.06 21.70
N PHE A 182 -7.92 7.30 21.61
CA PHE A 182 -9.20 7.64 22.22
C PHE A 182 -9.13 7.62 23.74
N ALA A 183 -8.42 6.66 24.34
CA ALA A 183 -8.23 6.61 25.79
C ALA A 183 -7.49 7.85 26.28
N SER A 184 -6.39 8.23 25.60
CA SER A 184 -5.60 9.44 25.93
C SER A 184 -6.43 10.72 25.75
N LEU A 185 -7.02 10.91 24.57
CA LEU A 185 -7.82 12.09 24.26
C LEU A 185 -9.10 12.16 25.11
N GLY A 186 -9.61 11.03 25.61
CA GLY A 186 -10.80 10.96 26.44
C GLY A 186 -10.67 11.60 27.82
N HIS A 187 -9.44 11.78 28.30
CA HIS A 187 -9.18 12.47 29.58
C HIS A 187 -9.36 13.98 29.49
N LEU A 188 -9.34 14.56 28.28
CA LEU A 188 -9.53 15.98 28.08
C LEU A 188 -10.99 16.39 28.32
N ASN A 189 -11.17 17.57 28.92
CA ASN A 189 -12.47 18.22 29.01
C ASN A 189 -12.78 18.98 27.71
N TRP A 190 -13.23 18.26 26.68
CA TRP A 190 -13.43 18.85 25.36
C TRP A 190 -14.44 19.99 25.31
N LYS A 191 -15.43 20.03 26.22
CA LYS A 191 -16.38 21.15 26.32
C LYS A 191 -15.74 22.44 26.86
N GLU A 192 -14.69 22.33 27.66
CA GLU A 192 -13.91 23.49 28.10
C GLU A 192 -13.00 23.99 26.97
N LEU A 193 -12.39 23.07 26.21
CA LEU A 193 -11.57 23.41 25.05
C LEU A 193 -12.40 24.00 23.91
N PHE A 194 -13.62 23.48 23.74
CA PHE A 194 -14.54 23.81 22.66
C PHE A 194 -15.98 23.90 23.18
N PRO A 195 -16.44 25.10 23.60
CA PRO A 195 -17.75 25.26 24.24
C PRO A 195 -18.95 25.06 23.29
N MET A 196 -18.72 24.93 21.99
CA MET A 196 -19.78 24.74 21.00
C MET A 196 -20.04 23.25 20.76
N ASN A 197 -21.31 22.84 20.77
CA ASN A 197 -21.71 21.48 20.39
C ASN A 197 -21.46 21.26 18.89
N GLN A 198 -20.30 20.69 18.57
CA GLN A 198 -19.84 20.55 17.20
C GLN A 198 -18.89 19.36 17.02
N LYS A 199 -18.63 19.01 15.76
CA LYS A 199 -17.73 17.93 15.38
C LYS A 199 -16.34 18.48 15.05
N TYR A 200 -15.31 17.83 15.54
CA TYR A 200 -13.91 18.18 15.32
C TYR A 200 -13.14 16.96 14.81
N VAL A 201 -12.29 17.16 13.80
CA VAL A 201 -11.33 16.16 13.32
C VAL A 201 -9.97 16.55 13.88
N VAL A 202 -9.41 15.72 14.75
CA VAL A 202 -8.06 15.87 15.29
C VAL A 202 -7.14 15.01 14.43
N LYS A 203 -6.17 15.63 13.76
CA LYS A 203 -5.12 14.89 13.06
C LYS A 203 -3.95 14.67 14.00
N VAL A 204 -3.68 13.40 14.28
CA VAL A 204 -2.59 12.96 15.14
C VAL A 204 -1.49 12.38 14.25
N THR A 205 -0.24 12.76 14.52
CA THR A 205 0.95 12.13 13.96
C THR A 205 1.60 11.23 14.98
N ILE A 206 2.11 10.08 14.55
CA ILE A 206 3.08 9.29 15.29
C ILE A 206 4.39 9.38 14.52
N ASP A 207 5.40 10.00 15.12
CA ASP A 207 6.66 10.29 14.43
C ASP A 207 7.57 9.06 14.27
N GLU A 208 8.71 9.25 13.61
CA GLU A 208 9.74 8.23 13.39
C GLU A 208 10.32 7.63 14.69
N ASN A 209 10.09 8.25 15.83
CA ASN A 209 10.50 7.78 17.17
C ASN A 209 9.33 7.18 17.95
N GLY A 210 8.16 7.02 17.34
CA GLY A 210 6.96 6.50 17.97
C GLY A 210 6.26 7.49 18.91
N LYS A 211 6.57 8.79 18.85
CA LYS A 211 5.91 9.81 19.67
C LYS A 211 4.66 10.36 19.00
N ALA A 212 3.56 10.38 19.75
CA ALA A 212 2.30 10.94 19.29
C ALA A 212 2.21 12.44 19.54
N SER A 213 1.65 13.18 18.59
CA SER A 213 1.38 14.61 18.69
C SER A 213 0.20 15.01 17.82
N CYS A 214 -0.47 16.10 18.17
CA CYS A 214 -1.51 16.71 17.38
C CYS A 214 -0.89 17.64 16.34
N LYS A 215 -1.16 17.36 15.06
CA LYS A 215 -0.70 18.16 13.92
C LYS A 215 -1.64 19.31 13.62
N GLU A 216 -2.94 19.03 13.62
CA GLU A 216 -3.99 20.02 13.32
C GLU A 216 -5.35 19.56 13.86
N ILE A 217 -6.27 20.50 14.06
CA ILE A 217 -7.67 20.19 14.38
C ILE A 217 -8.55 20.96 13.40
N ASN A 218 -9.53 20.30 12.81
CA ASN A 218 -10.45 20.93 11.87
C ASN A 218 -11.87 20.81 12.38
N LYS A 219 -12.61 21.92 12.32
CA LYS A 219 -14.04 21.92 12.58
C LYS A 219 -14.77 21.30 11.40
N ARG A 220 -15.54 20.24 11.62
CA ARG A 220 -16.34 19.60 10.56
C ARG A 220 -17.69 20.33 10.46
N MET A 221 -17.76 21.35 9.61
CA MET A 221 -19.04 21.99 9.29
C MET A 221 -19.80 21.19 8.24
N SER A 222 -21.10 20.96 8.46
CA SER A 222 -21.95 20.35 7.44
C SER A 222 -22.17 21.35 6.29
N GLY A 223 -21.54 21.11 5.14
CA GLY A 223 -21.81 21.86 3.90
C GLY A 223 -20.89 23.05 3.61
N THR A 224 -19.80 23.26 4.36
CA THR A 224 -18.77 24.28 4.07
C THR A 224 -17.47 23.66 3.59
N ASN A 225 -16.72 24.41 2.79
CA ASN A 225 -15.46 23.99 2.18
C ASN A 225 -14.46 23.55 3.28
N PRO A 226 -13.84 22.35 3.19
CA PRO A 226 -12.87 21.86 4.18
C PRO A 226 -11.63 22.76 4.40
N ASP A 227 -11.44 23.78 3.56
CA ASP A 227 -10.32 24.73 3.64
C ASP A 227 -10.54 25.87 4.64
N GLU A 228 -11.70 25.97 5.31
CA GLU A 228 -11.89 26.88 6.46
C GLU A 228 -11.27 26.27 7.72
N ALA A 229 -9.95 26.03 7.67
CA ALA A 229 -9.14 25.69 8.82
C ALA A 229 -9.22 26.84 9.82
N MET A 230 -9.85 26.60 10.96
CA MET A 230 -9.82 27.56 12.06
C MET A 230 -8.39 27.56 12.60
N GLN A 231 -7.71 28.71 12.56
CA GLN A 231 -6.42 28.85 13.23
C GLN A 231 -6.68 28.69 14.73
N LEU A 232 -6.29 27.55 15.27
CA LEU A 232 -6.57 27.22 16.67
C LEU A 232 -5.69 28.01 17.61
N ASP A 233 -6.24 28.23 18.79
CA ASP A 233 -5.51 28.71 19.94
C ASP A 233 -4.37 27.73 20.26
N ALA A 234 -3.15 28.27 20.36
CA ALA A 234 -1.95 27.49 20.69
C ALA A 234 -2.14 26.77 22.04
N ASP A 235 -2.85 27.38 22.98
CA ASP A 235 -3.11 26.81 24.31
C ASP A 235 -3.91 25.51 24.24
N VAL A 236 -4.81 25.39 23.25
CA VAL A 236 -5.60 24.16 23.04
C VAL A 236 -4.73 23.05 22.46
N MET A 237 -3.89 23.38 21.48
CA MET A 237 -2.94 22.44 20.90
C MET A 237 -1.96 21.92 21.95
N ASP A 238 -1.46 22.79 22.84
CA ASP A 238 -0.56 22.41 23.92
C ASP A 238 -1.22 21.45 24.90
N LYS A 239 -2.47 21.70 25.30
CA LYS A 239 -3.22 20.77 26.17
C LYS A 239 -3.38 19.39 25.54
N ILE A 240 -3.69 19.32 24.24
CA ILE A 240 -3.82 18.04 23.53
C ILE A 240 -2.46 17.35 23.39
N ASN A 241 -1.41 18.10 23.05
CA ASN A 241 -0.06 17.57 22.93
C ASN A 241 0.50 17.08 24.27
N ASN A 242 0.13 17.68 25.39
CA ASN A 242 0.52 17.20 26.72
C ASN A 242 -0.05 15.81 27.01
N GLU A 243 -1.30 15.53 26.63
CA GLU A 243 -1.90 14.19 26.78
C GLU A 243 -1.30 13.18 25.80
N LEU A 244 -1.17 13.54 24.53
CA LEU A 244 -0.62 12.66 23.50
C LEU A 244 0.87 12.37 23.70
N GLY A 245 1.64 13.34 24.20
CA GLY A 245 3.07 13.21 24.44
C GLY A 245 3.45 12.16 25.50
N LEU A 246 2.47 11.72 26.30
CA LEU A 246 2.65 10.60 27.24
C LEU A 246 2.71 9.24 26.53
N LEU A 247 2.20 9.16 25.30
CA LEU A 247 2.18 7.94 24.52
C LEU A 247 3.56 7.70 23.89
N GLN A 248 3.99 6.44 23.95
CA GLN A 248 5.17 5.95 23.27
C GLN A 248 4.79 4.68 22.52
N PHE A 249 4.75 4.75 21.20
CA PHE A 249 4.49 3.60 20.34
C PHE A 249 5.79 2.92 19.94
N ASP A 250 5.70 1.64 19.58
CA ASP A 250 6.79 0.95 18.87
C ASP A 250 7.01 1.58 17.48
N ILE A 251 8.24 1.47 16.95
CA ILE A 251 8.61 2.11 15.69
C ILE A 251 8.27 1.20 14.51
N VAL A 252 7.44 1.74 13.61
CA VAL A 252 7.18 1.17 12.28
C VAL A 252 8.16 1.79 11.28
N ARG A 253 8.66 0.97 10.36
CA ARG A 253 9.55 1.41 9.29
C ARG A 253 9.07 0.86 7.96
N LYS A 254 9.32 1.60 6.90
CA LYS A 254 9.14 1.14 5.54
C LYS A 254 10.49 0.94 4.87
N HIS A 255 10.72 -0.27 4.38
CA HIS A 255 11.98 -0.64 3.73
C HIS A 255 13.21 -0.30 4.61
N GLY A 256 13.07 -0.50 5.93
CA GLY A 256 14.10 -0.24 6.92
C GLY A 256 14.22 1.22 7.40
N VAL A 257 13.43 2.14 6.84
CA VAL A 257 13.44 3.57 7.20
C VAL A 257 12.22 3.90 8.06
N PRO A 258 12.38 4.42 9.30
CA PRO A 258 11.26 4.87 10.12
C PRO A 258 10.32 5.81 9.36
N GLU A 259 9.01 5.64 9.55
CA GLU A 259 8.01 6.50 8.91
C GLU A 259 7.18 7.25 9.96
N THR A 260 6.66 8.41 9.55
CA THR A 260 5.62 9.13 10.31
C THR A 260 4.26 8.68 9.81
N GLU A 261 3.40 8.30 10.74
CA GLU A 261 2.03 7.85 10.48
C GLU A 261 1.03 8.95 10.84
N GLU A 262 -0.05 9.10 10.05
CA GLU A 262 -1.10 10.09 10.31
C GLU A 262 -2.45 9.41 10.60
N TYR A 263 -3.15 9.89 11.63
CA TYR A 263 -4.43 9.38 12.08
C TYR A 263 -5.45 10.51 12.21
N GLU A 264 -6.70 10.24 11.83
CA GLU A 264 -7.81 11.16 12.05
C GLU A 264 -8.78 10.63 13.11
N VAL A 265 -8.91 11.38 14.20
CA VAL A 265 -9.86 11.12 15.29
C VAL A 265 -11.04 12.09 15.18
N LEU A 266 -12.27 11.58 15.06
CA LEU A 266 -13.46 12.43 15.10
C LEU A 266 -13.97 12.56 16.54
N VAL A 267 -14.10 13.79 17.01
CA VAL A 267 -14.68 14.15 18.31
C VAL A 267 -16.01 14.85 18.07
N ASP A 268 -17.09 14.22 18.50
CA ASP A 268 -18.44 14.77 18.45
C ASP A 268 -18.83 15.32 19.83
N LEU A 269 -18.96 16.65 19.95
CA LEU A 269 -19.46 17.29 21.16
C LEU A 269 -20.98 17.43 21.08
N LEU A 270 -21.65 16.67 21.94
CA LEU A 270 -23.10 16.62 22.05
C LEU A 270 -23.58 17.33 23.33
N PRO A 271 -24.85 17.79 23.37
CA PRO A 271 -25.41 18.40 24.58
C PRO A 271 -25.22 17.54 25.84
N GLY A 272 -25.28 16.21 25.72
CA GLY A 272 -25.13 15.25 26.82
C GLY A 272 -23.71 14.71 27.10
N GLY A 273 -22.68 15.11 26.34
CA GLY A 273 -21.32 14.56 26.52
C GLY A 273 -20.48 14.58 25.23
N GLN A 274 -19.36 13.86 25.23
CA GLN A 274 -18.52 13.69 24.05
C GLN A 274 -18.59 12.25 23.54
N LEU A 275 -18.51 12.08 22.22
CA LEU A 275 -18.37 10.80 21.56
C LEU A 275 -17.15 10.86 20.64
N MET A 276 -16.21 9.93 20.80
CA MET A 276 -15.06 9.81 19.90
C MET A 276 -15.22 8.57 19.03
N HIS A 277 -14.84 8.68 17.76
CA HIS A 277 -14.76 7.54 16.88
C HIS A 277 -13.73 7.76 15.79
N GLN A 278 -13.28 6.65 15.21
CA GLN A 278 -12.40 6.69 14.06
C GLN A 278 -13.18 7.33 12.91
N ARG A 279 -12.56 8.31 12.22
CA ARG A 279 -13.15 8.76 10.96
C ARG A 279 -13.05 7.58 9.98
N PRO A 280 -14.17 7.11 9.38
CA PRO A 280 -14.07 6.18 8.27
C PRO A 280 -13.14 6.80 7.25
N HIS A 281 -12.09 6.08 6.84
CA HIS A 281 -11.26 6.53 5.74
C HIS A 281 -12.18 6.58 4.52
N GLU A 282 -12.79 7.75 4.27
CA GLU A 282 -13.54 8.02 3.05
C GLU A 282 -12.52 7.76 1.94
N GLY A 283 -12.73 6.68 1.18
CA GLY A 283 -11.79 6.20 0.19
C GLY A 283 -11.47 7.33 -0.76
N GLY A 284 -10.30 7.94 -0.58
CA GLY A 284 -9.69 8.83 -1.54
C GLY A 284 -9.29 7.98 -2.73
N SER A 285 -10.25 7.72 -3.62
CA SER A 285 -10.03 7.28 -4.98
C SER A 285 -9.31 8.40 -5.74
N ARG A 286 -8.00 8.46 -5.54
CA ARG A 286 -7.03 8.95 -6.52
C ARG A 286 -5.76 8.15 -6.32
N TRP A 287 -5.65 7.02 -7.01
CA TRP A 287 -4.69 6.79 -8.10
C TRP A 287 -5.31 5.76 -9.04
#